data_AF-A0A0C4E507-F1
#
_entry.id   AF-A0A0C4E507-F1
#
_cell.length_a   1.000
_cell.length_b   1.000
_cell.length_c   1.000
_cell.angle_alpha   90.00
_cell.angle_beta   90.00
_cell.angle_gamma   90.00
#
_symmetry.space_group_name_H-M   'P 1'
#
loop_
_entity.id
_entity.type
_entity.pdbx_description
1 polymer ?
#
loop_
_entity_poly.entity_id
_entity_poly.type
_entity_poly.pdbx_seq_one_letter_code
_entity_poly.pdbx_strand_id
1 'polypeptide(L)'
;MALVDYSSDSESEAEQKPEEKEPCPTAKDRPPLPPLPPSFHDLYASTVRTSARDDPSLHQGRTRQIPHVAGNWPSHIYVEWFPTQDECATLSSLLEELRSELADEPAGGGQQLHSFLTSDLGTPLPLHISLSRPFVLTTEEKDGFLRRLTAAIEGQTAISRFAVHPSALSWHRSPDSNRAFLVLRVLEGDSGNNDGNPSLAALLAKCNALVRQFGQPPLYASSHSSDGDDAAAADDKFHVSVAWSFADVTEELRARTAAVYGRRGFLDQVGALRIPVECVKVKIGNVVSSLALSGGHVRRPAKENLFGI
;
A
#
# COMPACT_ATOMS: atom_id res chain seq x y z
N MET A 1 -47.49 -16.06 10.45
CA MET A 1 -46.88 -16.52 9.18
C MET A 1 -48.01 -16.71 8.19
N ALA A 2 -48.13 -15.82 7.22
CA ALA A 2 -49.09 -15.95 6.14
C ALA A 2 -48.27 -16.18 4.86
N LEU A 3 -48.37 -17.39 4.30
CA LEU A 3 -47.84 -17.74 3.00
C LEU A 3 -48.61 -16.93 1.95
N VAL A 4 -47.87 -16.24 1.08
CA VAL A 4 -48.44 -15.58 -0.10
C VAL A 4 -48.24 -16.54 -1.27
N ASP A 5 -49.35 -17.04 -1.80
CA ASP A 5 -49.39 -17.94 -2.96
C ASP A 5 -49.05 -17.17 -4.25
N TYR A 6 -48.06 -17.67 -4.97
CA TYR A 6 -47.76 -17.25 -6.34
C TYR A 6 -48.72 -17.94 -7.29
N SER A 7 -49.63 -17.18 -7.92
CA SER A 7 -50.35 -17.66 -9.09
C SER A 7 -49.44 -17.54 -10.31
N SER A 8 -48.95 -18.69 -10.75
CA SER A 8 -48.35 -18.91 -12.07
C SER A 8 -49.49 -18.96 -13.10
N ASP A 9 -49.54 -17.99 -14.01
CA ASP A 9 -50.42 -18.05 -15.17
C ASP A 9 -49.56 -18.16 -16.44
N SER A 10 -49.86 -19.18 -17.24
CA SER A 10 -49.07 -19.67 -18.35
C SER A 10 -49.88 -19.61 -19.63
N GLU A 11 -49.20 -19.18 -20.70
CA GLU A 11 -49.53 -19.26 -22.12
C GLU A 11 -50.51 -18.23 -22.73
N SER A 12 -50.01 -17.46 -23.70
CA SER A 12 -50.39 -17.64 -25.11
C SER A 12 -49.57 -16.71 -26.02
N GLU A 13 -48.88 -17.30 -27.00
CA GLU A 13 -48.25 -16.59 -28.11
C GLU A 13 -49.31 -15.94 -29.01
N ALA A 14 -49.08 -14.66 -29.35
CA ALA A 14 -49.70 -14.03 -30.50
C ALA A 14 -48.71 -13.04 -31.12
N GLU A 15 -48.16 -13.41 -32.27
CA GLU A 15 -47.33 -12.57 -33.14
C GLU A 15 -48.12 -11.37 -33.67
N GLN A 16 -47.70 -10.13 -33.38
CA GLN A 16 -47.95 -8.96 -34.25
C GLN A 16 -46.78 -7.96 -34.25
N LYS A 17 -46.10 -7.91 -35.41
CA LYS A 17 -45.40 -6.84 -36.14
C LYS A 17 -44.66 -5.70 -35.37
N PRO A 18 -43.40 -5.37 -35.73
CA PRO A 18 -42.57 -4.46 -34.95
C PRO A 18 -42.91 -2.98 -35.22
N GLU A 19 -43.27 -2.26 -34.15
CA GLU A 19 -43.16 -0.81 -34.09
C GLU A 19 -41.69 -0.40 -33.94
N GLU A 20 -41.32 0.63 -34.71
CA GLU A 20 -39.99 1.20 -34.86
C GLU A 20 -39.52 1.78 -33.52
N LYS A 21 -38.68 1.03 -32.79
CA LYS A 21 -38.02 1.50 -31.58
C LYS A 21 -36.95 2.52 -31.95
N GLU A 22 -37.06 3.71 -31.38
CA GLU A 22 -35.97 4.67 -31.27
C GLU A 22 -34.68 3.97 -30.75
N PRO A 23 -33.50 4.27 -31.33
CA PRO A 23 -32.28 3.57 -30.97
C PRO A 23 -31.88 3.85 -29.51
N CYS A 24 -31.74 2.77 -28.72
CA CYS A 24 -31.04 2.80 -27.43
C CYS A 24 -29.66 3.46 -27.60
N PRO A 25 -29.28 4.43 -26.75
CA PRO A 25 -27.94 5.01 -26.81
C PRO A 25 -26.91 3.91 -26.51
N THR A 26 -26.01 3.69 -27.47
CA THR A 26 -24.86 2.80 -27.33
C THR A 26 -24.04 3.17 -26.08
N ALA A 27 -23.55 2.17 -25.35
CA ALA A 27 -22.82 2.28 -24.08
C ALA A 27 -21.49 3.08 -24.12
N LYS A 28 -21.22 3.84 -25.19
CA LYS A 28 -19.96 4.58 -25.41
C LYS A 28 -19.94 6.00 -24.84
N ASP A 29 -21.07 6.51 -24.32
CA ASP A 29 -21.21 7.90 -23.85
C ASP A 29 -21.53 8.08 -22.36
N ARG A 30 -21.42 7.02 -21.54
CA ARG A 30 -21.52 7.21 -20.08
C ARG A 30 -20.21 7.83 -19.57
N PRO A 31 -20.26 8.98 -18.87
CA PRO A 31 -19.07 9.48 -18.20
C PRO A 31 -18.54 8.40 -17.25
N PRO A 32 -17.22 8.21 -17.17
CA PRO A 32 -16.65 7.23 -16.26
C PRO A 32 -17.13 7.51 -14.84
N LEU A 33 -17.49 6.45 -14.12
CA LEU A 33 -17.92 6.57 -12.73
C LEU A 33 -16.85 7.32 -11.92
N PRO A 34 -17.26 8.17 -10.95
CA PRO A 34 -16.30 8.82 -10.08
C PRO A 34 -15.48 7.77 -9.33
N PRO A 35 -14.18 8.03 -9.07
CA PRO A 35 -13.35 7.12 -8.30
C PRO A 35 -13.92 6.95 -6.90
N LEU A 36 -13.71 5.76 -6.33
CA LEU A 36 -14.15 5.45 -4.97
C LEU A 36 -13.45 6.38 -3.96
N PRO A 37 -14.15 6.90 -2.95
CA PRO A 37 -13.52 7.72 -1.92
C PRO A 37 -12.37 6.97 -1.23
N PRO A 38 -11.21 7.59 -0.97
CA PRO A 38 -10.09 6.94 -0.31
C PRO A 38 -10.43 6.32 1.05
N SER A 39 -11.45 6.86 1.74
CA SER A 39 -11.93 6.38 3.04
C SER A 39 -12.85 5.16 2.97
N PHE A 40 -13.26 4.70 1.79
CA PHE A 40 -14.19 3.57 1.67
C PHE A 40 -13.58 2.28 2.23
N HIS A 41 -12.32 2.01 1.92
CA HIS A 41 -11.62 0.81 2.37
C HIS A 41 -11.32 0.81 3.87
N ASP A 42 -11.30 1.98 4.51
CA ASP A 42 -11.05 2.11 5.95
C ASP A 42 -12.09 1.35 6.78
N LEU A 43 -13.32 1.21 6.25
CA LEU A 43 -14.43 0.49 6.88
C LEU A 43 -14.15 -1.01 7.07
N TYR A 44 -13.29 -1.58 6.22
CA TYR A 44 -12.97 -3.01 6.21
C TYR A 44 -11.53 -3.30 6.62
N ALA A 45 -10.75 -2.27 6.97
CA ALA A 45 -9.34 -2.40 7.33
C ALA A 45 -9.10 -3.11 8.69
N SER A 46 -10.15 -3.30 9.49
CA SER A 46 -10.08 -4.01 10.76
C SER A 46 -10.91 -5.29 10.72
N THR A 47 -10.28 -6.43 11.03
CA THR A 47 -11.01 -7.68 11.27
C THR A 47 -11.58 -7.67 12.69
N VAL A 48 -12.87 -8.01 12.81
CA VAL A 48 -13.53 -8.17 14.12
C VAL A 48 -12.89 -9.36 14.82
N ARG A 49 -12.31 -9.13 16.00
CA ARG A 49 -11.68 -10.21 16.79
C ARG A 49 -12.76 -11.11 17.40
N THR A 50 -12.56 -12.41 17.29
CA THR A 50 -13.33 -13.44 18.02
C THR A 50 -12.72 -13.76 19.39
N SER A 51 -11.46 -13.39 19.67
CA SER A 51 -10.83 -13.63 20.97
C SER A 51 -9.76 -12.57 21.35
N ALA A 52 -9.47 -12.46 22.65
CA ALA A 52 -8.47 -11.54 23.22
C ALA A 52 -7.06 -12.15 23.36
N ARG A 53 -6.91 -13.46 23.13
CA ARG A 53 -5.63 -14.18 23.29
C ARG A 53 -4.92 -14.28 21.95
N ASP A 54 -3.64 -13.91 21.92
CA ASP A 54 -2.80 -14.00 20.71
C ASP A 54 -2.38 -15.46 20.50
N ASP A 55 -2.71 -16.03 19.34
CA ASP A 55 -2.27 -17.36 18.93
C ASP A 55 -1.36 -17.20 17.70
N PRO A 56 -0.02 -17.34 17.87
CA PRO A 56 0.93 -17.20 16.77
C PRO A 56 0.68 -18.17 15.61
N SER A 57 0.06 -19.33 15.87
CA SER A 57 -0.24 -20.32 14.83
C SER A 57 -1.32 -19.84 13.84
N LEU A 58 -2.26 -18.99 14.30
CA LEU A 58 -3.29 -18.36 13.46
C LEU A 58 -2.75 -17.20 12.61
N HIS A 59 -1.50 -16.81 12.82
CA HIS A 59 -0.89 -15.66 12.16
C HIS A 59 0.44 -16.01 11.48
N GLN A 60 0.62 -17.26 11.04
CA GLN A 60 1.84 -17.73 10.37
C GLN A 60 3.10 -17.41 11.20
N GLY A 61 3.04 -17.60 12.52
CA GLY A 61 4.11 -17.29 13.46
C GLY A 61 4.33 -15.80 13.75
N ARG A 62 3.38 -14.90 13.45
CA ARG A 62 3.45 -13.50 13.90
C ARG A 62 3.16 -13.44 15.40
N THR A 63 4.13 -12.97 16.18
CA THR A 63 3.92 -12.55 17.56
C THR A 63 3.65 -11.05 17.56
N ARG A 64 2.61 -10.59 18.27
CA ARG A 64 2.37 -9.14 18.39
C ARG A 64 3.52 -8.47 19.14
N GLN A 65 4.11 -7.45 18.53
CA GLN A 65 5.11 -6.60 19.18
C GLN A 65 4.51 -5.80 20.36
N ILE A 66 3.20 -5.52 20.33
CA ILE A 66 2.48 -4.81 21.37
C ILE A 66 1.32 -5.69 21.87
N PRO A 67 1.38 -6.21 23.11
CA PRO A 67 0.25 -6.89 23.74
C PRO A 67 -0.96 -5.96 23.85
N HIS A 68 -2.16 -6.51 23.64
CA HIS A 68 -3.38 -5.71 23.83
C HIS A 68 -3.64 -5.53 25.34
N VAL A 69 -3.37 -4.33 25.84
CA VAL A 69 -3.72 -3.90 27.19
C VAL A 69 -4.90 -2.94 27.06
N ALA A 70 -5.95 -3.13 27.86
CA ALA A 70 -7.09 -2.22 27.84
C ALA A 70 -6.62 -0.78 28.13
N GLY A 71 -7.04 0.17 27.30
CA GLY A 71 -6.57 1.56 27.37
C GLY A 71 -5.35 1.86 26.50
N ASN A 72 -4.71 0.85 25.91
CA ASN A 72 -3.63 1.00 24.94
C ASN A 72 -4.15 0.79 23.52
N TRP A 73 -3.79 1.71 22.63
CA TRP A 73 -4.25 1.78 21.25
C TRP A 73 -3.05 1.64 20.32
N PRO A 74 -2.75 0.40 19.84
CA PRO A 74 -1.70 0.19 18.84
C PRO A 74 -1.97 1.04 17.60
N SER A 75 -0.98 1.80 17.19
CA SER A 75 -1.12 2.85 16.19
C SER A 75 0.00 2.79 15.16
N HIS A 76 -0.30 3.24 13.95
CA HIS A 76 0.62 3.24 12.81
C HIS A 76 0.22 4.30 11.79
N ILE A 77 1.19 5.03 11.25
CA ILE A 77 0.99 6.04 10.20
C ILE A 77 1.65 5.54 8.91
N TYR A 78 0.91 5.58 7.81
CA TYR A 78 1.37 5.07 6.52
C TYR A 78 0.69 5.76 5.34
N VAL A 79 1.24 5.60 4.15
CA VAL A 79 0.57 5.85 2.87
C VAL A 79 0.11 4.51 2.32
N GLU A 80 -1.11 4.45 1.81
CA GLU A 80 -1.70 3.22 1.26
C GLU A 80 -1.68 3.23 -0.26
N TRP A 81 -1.36 2.09 -0.86
CA TRP A 81 -1.40 1.86 -2.30
C TRP A 81 -2.30 0.66 -2.57
N PHE A 82 -3.25 0.83 -3.50
CA PHE A 82 -4.04 -0.26 -4.05
C PHE A 82 -3.55 -0.54 -5.47
N PRO A 83 -2.71 -1.57 -5.67
CA PRO A 83 -2.32 -1.97 -7.01
C PRO A 83 -3.57 -2.32 -7.83
N THR A 84 -3.61 -1.87 -9.08
CA THR A 84 -4.63 -2.34 -10.02
C THR A 84 -4.43 -3.83 -10.31
N GLN A 85 -5.40 -4.47 -10.98
CA GLN A 85 -5.28 -5.87 -11.34
C GLN A 85 -4.04 -6.15 -12.21
N ASP A 86 -3.71 -5.27 -13.15
CA ASP A 86 -2.56 -5.42 -14.04
C ASP A 86 -1.23 -5.20 -13.31
N GLU A 87 -1.20 -4.21 -12.40
CA GLU A 87 -0.04 -3.95 -11.54
C GLU A 87 0.21 -5.13 -10.60
N CYS A 88 -0.86 -5.68 -10.01
CA CYS A 88 -0.82 -6.87 -9.17
C CYS A 88 -0.35 -8.09 -9.97
N ALA A 89 -0.81 -8.28 -11.21
CA ALA A 89 -0.37 -9.39 -12.06
C ALA A 89 1.13 -9.30 -12.37
N THR A 90 1.62 -8.09 -12.70
CA THR A 90 3.05 -7.82 -12.94
C THR A 90 3.90 -8.21 -11.73
N LEU A 91 3.51 -7.75 -10.54
CA LEU A 91 4.22 -8.06 -9.30
C LEU A 91 4.12 -9.56 -8.95
N SER A 92 2.97 -10.20 -9.17
CA SER A 92 2.80 -11.64 -8.94
C SER A 92 3.69 -12.47 -9.85
N SER A 93 3.78 -12.15 -11.14
CA SER A 93 4.70 -12.83 -12.08
C SER A 93 6.16 -12.67 -11.68
N LEU A 94 6.56 -11.49 -11.17
CA LEU A 94 7.90 -11.29 -10.60
C LEU A 94 8.13 -12.21 -9.40
N LEU A 95 7.18 -12.30 -8.47
CA LEU A 95 7.30 -13.18 -7.31
C LEU A 95 7.34 -14.66 -7.68
N GLU A 96 6.62 -15.09 -8.72
CA GLU A 96 6.64 -16.46 -9.23
C GLU A 96 8.00 -16.82 -9.84
N GLU A 97 8.57 -15.95 -10.66
CA GLU A 97 9.92 -16.11 -11.20
C GLU A 97 10.99 -16.14 -10.09
N LEU A 98 10.86 -15.28 -9.08
CA LEU A 98 11.73 -15.31 -7.91
C LEU A 98 11.57 -16.62 -7.12
N ARG A 99 10.36 -17.14 -6.96
CA ARG A 99 10.16 -18.44 -6.30
C ARG A 99 10.81 -19.58 -7.07
N SER A 100 10.67 -19.58 -8.39
CA SER A 100 11.27 -20.61 -9.26
C SER A 100 12.79 -20.56 -9.23
N GLU A 101 13.36 -19.36 -9.35
CA GLU A 101 14.81 -19.17 -9.27
C GLU A 101 15.31 -19.61 -7.89
N LEU A 102 14.73 -19.08 -6.82
CA LEU A 102 15.19 -19.31 -5.45
C LEU A 102 14.75 -20.66 -4.85
N ALA A 103 14.17 -21.57 -5.65
CA ALA A 103 13.65 -22.86 -5.20
C ALA A 103 14.76 -23.81 -4.69
N ASP A 104 15.94 -23.72 -5.30
CA ASP A 104 17.09 -24.58 -4.98
C ASP A 104 17.92 -24.08 -3.79
N GLU A 105 17.53 -22.96 -3.15
CA GLU A 105 18.21 -22.46 -1.95
C GLU A 105 18.00 -23.43 -0.77
N PRO A 106 19.07 -24.06 -0.25
CA PRO A 106 18.97 -25.01 0.86
C PRO A 106 18.48 -24.36 2.16
N ALA A 107 18.55 -23.02 2.25
CA ALA A 107 18.05 -22.22 3.37
C ALA A 107 16.55 -21.84 3.25
N GLY A 108 15.79 -22.40 2.29
CA GLY A 108 14.34 -22.22 2.19
C GLY A 108 13.90 -20.87 1.63
N GLY A 109 14.81 -20.15 0.95
CA GLY A 109 14.60 -18.79 0.45
C GLY A 109 13.38 -18.63 -0.46
N GLY A 110 13.27 -19.46 -1.51
CA GLY A 110 12.17 -19.41 -2.48
C GLY A 110 10.89 -20.14 -2.03
N GLN A 111 11.01 -21.27 -1.33
CA GLN A 111 9.85 -22.09 -0.93
C GLN A 111 8.97 -21.44 0.15
N GLN A 112 9.48 -20.40 0.82
CA GLN A 112 8.75 -19.65 1.86
C GLN A 112 8.55 -18.17 1.48
N LEU A 113 8.57 -17.82 0.20
CA LEU A 113 8.23 -16.45 -0.22
C LEU A 113 6.72 -16.22 -0.14
N HIS A 114 6.26 -15.61 0.94
CA HIS A 114 4.86 -15.29 1.19
C HIS A 114 4.50 -13.92 0.63
N SER A 115 3.53 -13.87 -0.30
CA SER A 115 3.10 -12.65 -0.99
C SER A 115 2.21 -11.76 -0.10
N PHE A 116 2.29 -10.44 -0.28
CA PHE A 116 1.33 -9.46 0.25
C PHE A 116 0.31 -8.99 -0.78
N LEU A 117 0.41 -9.44 -2.04
CA LEU A 117 -0.34 -8.88 -3.15
C LEU A 117 -1.80 -9.33 -3.19
N THR A 118 -2.10 -10.56 -2.76
CA THR A 118 -3.43 -11.16 -2.88
C THR A 118 -3.89 -11.83 -1.60
N SER A 119 -5.20 -11.80 -1.36
CA SER A 119 -5.84 -12.61 -0.31
C SER A 119 -5.87 -14.10 -0.70
N ASP A 120 -6.25 -14.95 0.25
CA ASP A 120 -6.48 -16.39 -0.01
C ASP A 120 -7.59 -16.64 -1.06
N LEU A 121 -8.46 -15.65 -1.29
CA LEU A 121 -9.50 -15.67 -2.31
C LEU A 121 -9.05 -15.06 -3.65
N GLY A 122 -7.77 -14.72 -3.79
CA GLY A 122 -7.19 -14.16 -5.01
C GLY A 122 -7.51 -12.67 -5.25
N THR A 123 -8.04 -11.96 -4.26
CA THR A 123 -8.33 -10.52 -4.40
C THR A 123 -7.10 -9.67 -4.09
N PRO A 124 -6.78 -8.64 -4.90
CA PRO A 124 -5.68 -7.73 -4.59
C PRO A 124 -5.81 -7.09 -3.19
N LEU A 125 -4.69 -6.97 -2.49
CA LEU A 125 -4.60 -6.40 -1.16
C LEU A 125 -3.89 -5.04 -1.20
N PRO A 126 -4.25 -4.10 -0.30
CA PRO A 126 -3.52 -2.85 -0.16
C PRO A 126 -2.10 -3.11 0.34
N LEU A 127 -1.15 -2.39 -0.25
CA LEU A 127 0.22 -2.26 0.20
C LEU A 127 0.43 -0.88 0.83
N HIS A 128 1.58 -0.66 1.46
CA HIS A 128 1.81 0.62 2.13
C HIS A 128 3.28 1.03 2.20
N ILE A 129 3.49 2.34 2.37
CA ILE A 129 4.78 2.97 2.73
C ILE A 129 4.64 3.48 4.17
N SER A 130 5.49 2.99 5.07
CA SER A 130 5.43 3.37 6.49
C SER A 130 5.98 4.79 6.73
N LEU A 131 5.26 5.58 7.52
CA LEU A 131 5.68 6.90 8.01
C LEU A 131 5.89 6.93 9.53
N SER A 132 5.64 5.82 10.21
CA SER A 132 6.01 5.58 11.61
C SER A 132 6.38 4.11 11.82
N ARG A 133 7.09 3.82 12.92
CA ARG A 133 7.09 2.47 13.51
C ARG A 133 5.69 2.17 14.06
N PRO A 134 5.33 0.92 14.35
CA PRO A 134 4.21 0.65 15.26
C PRO A 134 4.48 1.30 16.62
N PHE A 135 3.49 2.02 17.16
CA PHE A 135 3.59 2.68 18.46
C PHE A 135 2.27 2.53 19.25
N VAL A 136 2.25 2.95 20.51
CA VAL A 136 1.08 2.83 21.38
C VAL A 136 0.64 4.20 21.86
N LEU A 137 -0.65 4.49 21.78
CA LEU A 137 -1.27 5.65 22.42
C LEU A 137 -2.16 5.21 23.57
N THR A 138 -2.27 6.00 24.63
CA THR A 138 -3.30 5.77 25.65
C THR A 138 -4.66 6.31 25.21
N THR A 139 -5.73 5.94 25.94
CA THR A 139 -7.08 6.48 25.71
C THR A 139 -7.13 8.00 25.81
N GLU A 140 -6.35 8.59 26.73
CA GLU A 140 -6.27 10.04 26.95
C GLU A 140 -5.51 10.74 25.82
N GLU A 141 -4.58 10.03 25.17
CA GLU A 141 -3.72 10.58 24.13
C GLU A 141 -4.34 10.52 22.74
N LYS A 142 -5.11 9.47 22.44
CA LYS A 142 -5.52 9.12 21.06
C LYS A 142 -6.21 10.25 20.29
N ASP A 143 -7.15 10.95 20.92
CA ASP A 143 -7.95 11.98 20.27
C ASP A 143 -7.12 13.27 20.08
N GLY A 144 -6.27 13.58 21.07
CA GLY A 144 -5.29 14.66 20.99
C GLY A 144 -4.26 14.41 19.89
N PHE A 145 -3.82 13.16 19.73
CA PHE A 145 -2.88 12.74 18.68
C PHE A 145 -3.49 12.92 17.31
N LEU A 146 -4.67 12.34 17.08
CA LEU A 146 -5.35 12.42 15.79
C LEU A 146 -5.57 13.87 15.38
N ARG A 147 -6.13 14.70 16.27
CA ARG A 147 -6.36 16.13 15.99
C ARG A 147 -5.08 16.88 15.62
N ARG A 148 -3.96 16.63 16.34
CA ARG A 148 -2.67 17.26 16.03
C ARG A 148 -2.08 16.76 14.71
N LEU A 149 -2.20 15.47 14.41
CA LEU A 149 -1.74 14.90 13.15
C LEU A 149 -2.55 15.46 11.97
N THR A 150 -3.87 15.50 12.07
CA THR A 150 -4.76 16.11 11.08
C THR A 150 -4.33 17.56 10.80
N ALA A 151 -4.13 18.37 11.83
CA ALA A 151 -3.68 19.76 11.65
C ALA A 151 -2.27 19.85 11.02
N ALA A 152 -1.37 18.91 11.29
CA ALA A 152 -0.02 18.90 10.73
C ALA A 152 0.03 18.50 9.24
N ILE A 153 -0.89 17.64 8.82
CA ILE A 153 -0.99 17.12 7.44
C ILE A 153 -1.87 18.01 6.56
N GLU A 154 -3.06 18.40 7.05
CA GLU A 154 -4.08 19.15 6.29
C GLU A 154 -4.00 20.67 6.49
N GLY A 155 -3.15 21.13 7.41
CA GLY A 155 -3.03 22.55 7.75
C GLY A 155 -2.33 23.42 6.68
N GLN A 156 -1.95 24.63 7.07
CA GLN A 156 -1.38 25.64 6.16
C GLN A 156 -0.05 25.23 5.51
N THR A 157 0.66 24.25 6.06
CA THR A 157 1.91 23.69 5.51
C THR A 157 1.68 22.30 4.90
N ALA A 158 0.48 22.07 4.36
CA ALA A 158 0.09 20.81 3.74
C ALA A 158 0.89 20.55 2.47
N ILE A 159 1.51 19.38 2.44
CA ILE A 159 2.23 18.88 1.28
C ILE A 159 1.20 18.57 0.19
N SER A 160 1.50 18.98 -1.05
CA SER A 160 0.63 18.70 -2.19
C SER A 160 0.67 17.24 -2.56
N ARG A 161 -0.40 16.73 -3.15
CA ARG A 161 -0.43 15.38 -3.74
C ARG A 161 0.71 15.20 -4.73
N PHE A 162 1.35 14.04 -4.66
CA PHE A 162 2.48 13.67 -5.52
C PHE A 162 2.37 12.18 -5.86
N ALA A 163 3.32 11.65 -6.61
CA ALA A 163 3.41 10.22 -6.86
C ALA A 163 4.85 9.78 -6.76
N VAL A 164 5.01 8.51 -6.40
CA VAL A 164 6.30 7.82 -6.38
C VAL A 164 6.24 6.62 -7.32
N HIS A 165 7.39 6.13 -7.74
CA HIS A 165 7.51 4.93 -8.56
C HIS A 165 8.56 3.99 -7.96
N PRO A 166 8.46 2.67 -8.17
CA PRO A 166 9.51 1.74 -7.78
C PRO A 166 10.83 2.03 -8.48
N SER A 167 11.93 2.11 -7.72
CA SER A 167 13.27 2.36 -8.23
C SER A 167 14.19 1.13 -8.15
N ALA A 168 14.02 0.32 -7.10
CA ALA A 168 14.85 -0.87 -6.90
C ALA A 168 14.07 -1.95 -6.14
N LEU A 169 14.48 -3.21 -6.32
CA LEU A 169 14.02 -4.34 -5.53
C LEU A 169 15.13 -4.76 -4.56
N SER A 170 14.80 -4.87 -3.27
CA SER A 170 15.80 -5.18 -2.24
C SER A 170 15.21 -6.01 -1.11
N TRP A 171 16.08 -6.69 -0.36
CA TRP A 171 15.71 -7.38 0.86
C TRP A 171 15.95 -6.49 2.07
N HIS A 172 14.94 -6.35 2.91
CA HIS A 172 14.99 -5.58 4.16
C HIS A 172 14.71 -6.49 5.35
N ARG A 173 15.61 -6.52 6.34
CA ARG A 173 15.39 -7.21 7.61
C ARG A 173 15.22 -6.17 8.71
N SER A 174 14.03 -6.13 9.30
CA SER A 174 13.79 -5.25 10.44
C SER A 174 14.43 -5.85 11.69
N PRO A 175 15.11 -5.07 12.55
CA PRO A 175 15.67 -5.56 13.81
C PRO A 175 14.64 -6.19 14.76
N ASP A 176 13.37 -5.85 14.58
CA ASP A 176 12.24 -6.29 15.40
C ASP A 176 11.46 -7.47 14.80
N SER A 177 12.00 -8.10 13.74
CA SER A 177 11.39 -9.24 13.07
C SER A 177 12.41 -10.32 12.75
N ASN A 178 12.02 -11.59 12.90
CA ASN A 178 12.78 -12.72 12.38
C ASN A 178 12.61 -12.90 10.85
N ARG A 179 11.80 -12.07 10.20
CA ARG A 179 11.47 -12.15 8.77
C ARG A 179 12.34 -11.22 7.94
N ALA A 180 12.70 -11.68 6.75
CA ALA A 180 13.20 -10.86 5.68
C ALA A 180 12.01 -10.44 4.80
N PHE A 181 11.95 -9.15 4.47
CA PHE A 181 10.93 -8.57 3.61
C PHE A 181 11.54 -8.28 2.25
N LEU A 182 10.85 -8.67 1.18
CA LEU A 182 11.17 -8.25 -0.16
C LEU A 182 10.43 -6.94 -0.43
N VAL A 183 11.18 -5.87 -0.70
CA VAL A 183 10.66 -4.51 -0.75
C VAL A 183 11.01 -3.81 -2.06
N LEU A 184 10.05 -3.05 -2.58
CA LEU A 184 10.24 -2.10 -3.65
C LEU A 184 10.64 -0.76 -3.04
N ARG A 185 11.86 -0.29 -3.31
CA ARG A 185 12.29 1.08 -3.01
C ARG A 185 11.56 2.04 -3.92
N VAL A 186 11.26 3.23 -3.43
CA VAL A 186 10.46 4.21 -4.17
C VAL A 186 11.17 5.56 -4.27
N LEU A 187 10.96 6.27 -5.37
CA LEU A 187 11.46 7.63 -5.62
C LEU A 187 10.34 8.56 -6.07
N GLU A 188 10.45 9.85 -5.75
CA GLU A 188 9.51 10.87 -6.19
C GLU A 188 9.89 11.46 -7.55
N GLY A 189 8.91 11.55 -8.46
CA GLY A 189 9.09 12.11 -9.80
C GLY A 189 8.93 11.08 -10.91
N ASP A 190 9.09 11.53 -12.15
CA ASP A 190 9.22 10.65 -13.31
C ASP A 190 10.68 10.17 -13.39
N SER A 191 10.90 8.95 -13.88
CA SER A 191 12.12 8.12 -13.77
C SER A 191 13.44 8.69 -14.36
N GLY A 192 13.60 10.01 -14.46
CA GLY A 192 14.70 10.64 -15.19
C GLY A 192 15.31 11.92 -14.62
N ASN A 193 14.99 12.39 -13.40
CA ASN A 193 15.71 13.59 -12.90
C ASN A 193 15.67 13.92 -11.39
N ASN A 194 15.09 13.08 -10.53
CA ASN A 194 15.05 13.33 -9.09
C ASN A 194 15.63 12.13 -8.33
N ASP A 195 16.83 12.32 -7.79
CA ASP A 195 17.42 11.43 -6.80
C ASP A 195 16.89 11.85 -5.42
N GLY A 196 15.67 11.45 -5.09
CA GLY A 196 15.12 11.74 -3.78
C GLY A 196 13.63 11.56 -3.57
N ASN A 197 13.24 11.72 -2.31
CA ASN A 197 11.86 11.65 -1.84
C ASN A 197 11.52 12.88 -0.95
N PRO A 198 11.62 14.13 -1.44
CA PRO A 198 11.44 15.31 -0.60
C PRO A 198 10.06 15.40 0.06
N SER A 199 8.99 15.03 -0.64
CA SER A 199 7.62 15.09 -0.10
C SER A 199 7.38 13.99 0.95
N LEU A 200 7.85 12.76 0.71
CA LEU A 200 7.80 11.70 1.75
C LEU A 200 8.69 12.03 2.94
N ALA A 201 9.88 12.60 2.72
CA ALA A 201 10.77 13.03 3.79
C ALA A 201 10.13 14.11 4.66
N ALA A 202 9.44 15.07 4.05
CA ALA A 202 8.69 16.10 4.77
C ALA A 202 7.50 15.51 5.56
N LEU A 203 6.75 14.55 4.99
CA LEU A 203 5.70 13.83 5.70
C LEU A 203 6.25 13.05 6.90
N LEU A 204 7.34 12.31 6.69
CA LEU A 204 8.03 11.57 7.72
C LEU A 204 8.53 12.50 8.84
N ALA A 205 9.09 13.66 8.51
CA ALA A 205 9.55 14.63 9.49
C ALA A 205 8.39 15.14 10.37
N LYS A 206 7.25 15.49 9.77
CA LYS A 206 6.02 15.87 10.50
C LYS A 206 5.53 14.74 11.42
N CYS A 207 5.48 13.52 10.90
CA CYS A 207 5.03 12.34 11.66
C CYS A 207 5.99 12.04 12.83
N ASN A 208 7.30 11.98 12.58
CA ASN A 208 8.32 11.73 13.59
C ASN A 208 8.34 12.83 14.66
N ALA A 209 8.16 14.10 14.29
CA ALA A 209 8.08 15.19 15.26
C ALA A 209 6.89 14.99 16.22
N LEU A 210 5.72 14.62 15.69
CA LEU A 210 4.54 14.38 16.51
C LEU A 210 4.70 13.13 17.38
N VAL A 211 5.11 12.01 16.79
CA VAL A 211 5.35 10.73 17.51
C VAL A 211 6.30 10.95 18.70
N ARG A 212 7.39 11.71 18.52
CA ARG A 212 8.29 12.08 19.63
C ARG A 212 7.64 12.91 20.72
N GLN A 213 6.74 13.83 20.39
CA GLN A 213 6.01 14.65 21.39
C GLN A 213 5.09 13.80 22.28
N PHE A 214 4.69 12.61 21.82
CA PHE A 214 3.94 11.63 22.60
C PHE A 214 4.85 10.55 23.22
N GLY A 215 6.16 10.81 23.33
CA GLY A 215 7.11 9.89 23.95
C GLY A 215 7.35 8.59 23.16
N GLN A 216 6.92 8.52 21.89
CA GLN A 216 7.08 7.35 21.05
C GLN A 216 8.35 7.43 20.20
N PRO A 217 8.98 6.29 19.86
CA PRO A 217 10.20 6.29 19.07
C PRO A 217 9.93 6.68 17.60
N PRO A 218 10.76 7.55 17.00
CA PRO A 218 10.62 7.91 15.59
C PRO A 218 11.04 6.76 14.66
N LEU A 219 10.52 6.76 13.43
CA LEU A 219 11.01 5.89 12.36
C LEU A 219 12.34 6.42 11.83
N TYR A 220 13.30 5.52 11.58
CA TYR A 220 14.70 5.82 11.22
C TYR A 220 15.48 6.67 12.24
N ALA A 221 15.25 6.45 13.53
CA ALA A 221 15.92 7.17 14.62
C ALA A 221 17.48 7.16 14.56
N SER A 222 18.07 6.20 13.84
CA SER A 222 19.48 5.82 13.93
C SER A 222 20.34 6.10 12.68
N SER A 223 19.89 6.85 11.67
CA SER A 223 20.76 7.19 10.52
C SER A 223 21.80 8.30 10.80
N HIS A 224 22.28 8.40 12.04
CA HIS A 224 23.33 9.34 12.48
C HIS A 224 24.42 8.61 13.31
N SER A 225 24.67 7.32 13.04
CA SER A 225 25.91 6.67 13.49
C SER A 225 26.95 6.83 12.39
N SER A 226 27.92 7.71 12.66
CA SER A 226 29.22 7.75 12.02
C SER A 226 29.86 6.37 11.97
N ASP A 227 29.97 5.78 10.78
CA ASP A 227 31.11 4.95 10.35
C ASP A 227 31.04 4.70 8.82
N GLY A 228 31.79 5.51 8.07
CA GLY A 228 32.68 5.02 7.01
C GLY A 228 32.16 4.54 5.64
N ASP A 229 30.92 4.06 5.48
CA ASP A 229 30.49 3.45 4.19
C ASP A 229 29.08 3.85 3.71
N ASP A 230 28.44 4.78 4.40
CA ASP A 230 27.02 5.15 4.23
C ASP A 230 26.77 6.24 3.16
N ALA A 231 27.34 6.12 1.97
CA ALA A 231 26.92 6.94 0.82
C ALA A 231 25.59 6.44 0.19
N ALA A 232 25.05 5.30 0.67
CA ALA A 232 23.67 4.86 0.40
C ALA A 232 22.63 5.50 1.34
N ALA A 233 23.05 6.49 2.15
CA ALA A 233 22.23 7.17 3.13
C ALA A 233 21.24 8.17 2.52
N ALA A 234 20.04 8.20 3.10
CA ALA A 234 18.87 9.07 2.81
C ALA A 234 17.82 8.51 1.84
N ASP A 235 18.21 7.92 0.70
CA ASP A 235 17.24 7.47 -0.31
C ASP A 235 16.69 6.05 -0.08
N ASP A 236 17.35 5.26 0.79
CA ASP A 236 16.96 3.88 1.12
C ASP A 236 15.91 3.79 2.24
N LYS A 237 15.18 4.87 2.53
CA LYS A 237 14.21 4.88 3.63
C LYS A 237 12.87 4.32 3.17
N PHE A 238 12.30 4.90 2.13
CA PHE A 238 10.92 4.61 1.74
C PHE A 238 10.84 3.37 0.85
N HIS A 239 9.91 2.48 1.20
CA HIS A 239 9.72 1.24 0.49
C HIS A 239 8.31 0.69 0.67
N VAL A 240 7.90 -0.16 -0.26
CA VAL A 240 6.68 -0.98 -0.21
C VAL A 240 7.08 -2.45 -0.08
N SER A 241 6.63 -3.11 0.97
CA SER A 241 6.83 -4.56 1.13
C SER A 241 5.87 -5.33 0.25
N VAL A 242 6.39 -6.17 -0.65
CA VAL A 242 5.59 -6.99 -1.60
C VAL A 242 5.53 -8.46 -1.21
N ALA A 243 6.54 -8.96 -0.49
CA ALA A 243 6.57 -10.30 0.04
C ALA A 243 7.46 -10.41 1.29
N TRP A 244 7.44 -11.55 1.97
CA TRP A 244 8.33 -11.85 3.08
C TRP A 244 8.72 -13.33 3.11
N SER A 245 9.85 -13.66 3.76
CA SER A 245 10.36 -15.01 3.96
C SER A 245 11.10 -15.11 5.31
N PHE A 246 11.36 -16.33 5.78
CA PHE A 246 12.25 -16.60 6.91
C PHE A 246 13.73 -16.74 6.49
N ALA A 247 14.02 -16.57 5.21
CA ALA A 247 15.36 -16.67 4.65
C ALA A 247 16.38 -15.75 5.35
N ASP A 248 17.61 -16.24 5.47
CA ASP A 248 18.74 -15.38 5.77
C ASP A 248 19.16 -14.63 4.50
N VAL A 249 19.31 -13.31 4.63
CA VAL A 249 19.62 -12.44 3.48
C VAL A 249 21.13 -12.46 3.21
N THR A 250 21.56 -13.47 2.46
CA THR A 250 22.94 -13.62 1.98
C THR A 250 23.20 -12.76 0.74
N GLU A 251 24.47 -12.51 0.43
CA GLU A 251 24.86 -11.83 -0.82
C GLU A 251 24.43 -12.62 -2.07
N GLU A 252 24.45 -13.96 -1.99
CA GLU A 252 23.94 -14.82 -3.06
C GLU A 252 22.44 -14.61 -3.29
N LEU A 253 21.63 -14.60 -2.23
CA LEU A 253 20.19 -14.32 -2.33
C LEU A 253 19.93 -12.94 -2.98
N ARG A 254 20.69 -11.92 -2.56
CA ARG A 254 20.61 -10.57 -3.15
C ARG A 254 20.97 -10.59 -4.64
N ALA A 255 22.07 -11.22 -5.01
CA ALA A 255 22.55 -11.29 -6.39
C ALA A 255 21.55 -12.00 -7.30
N ARG A 256 20.99 -13.13 -6.87
CA ARG A 256 19.99 -13.88 -7.63
C ARG A 256 18.69 -13.11 -7.78
N THR A 257 18.24 -12.45 -6.71
CA THR A 257 17.06 -11.56 -6.74
C THR A 257 17.27 -10.41 -7.73
N ALA A 258 18.45 -9.77 -7.69
CA ALA A 258 18.81 -8.69 -8.62
C ALA A 258 18.89 -9.18 -10.07
N ALA A 259 19.39 -10.39 -10.32
CA ALA A 259 19.45 -10.99 -11.65
C ALA A 259 18.06 -11.22 -12.24
N VAL A 260 17.08 -11.68 -11.44
CA VAL A 260 15.68 -11.82 -11.88
C VAL A 260 15.05 -10.45 -12.14
N TYR A 261 15.19 -9.50 -11.21
CA TYR A 261 14.63 -8.16 -11.35
C TYR A 261 15.21 -7.40 -12.55
N GLY A 262 16.51 -7.58 -12.84
CA GLY A 262 17.22 -6.94 -13.95
C GLY A 262 16.86 -7.51 -15.34
N ARG A 263 16.05 -8.58 -15.43
CA ARG A 263 15.50 -9.01 -16.72
C ARG A 263 14.63 -7.87 -17.27
N ARG A 264 14.90 -7.42 -18.51
CA ARG A 264 14.27 -6.21 -19.10
C ARG A 264 12.75 -6.15 -18.96
N GLY A 265 12.06 -7.29 -18.96
CA GLY A 265 10.61 -7.34 -18.72
C GLY A 265 10.22 -6.77 -17.35
N PHE A 266 10.85 -7.20 -16.26
CA PHE A 266 10.47 -6.79 -14.91
C PHE A 266 10.96 -5.40 -14.55
N LEU A 267 12.20 -5.05 -14.91
CA LEU A 267 12.74 -3.72 -14.61
C LEU A 267 11.86 -2.61 -15.20
N ASP A 268 11.50 -2.74 -16.48
CA ASP A 268 10.72 -1.73 -17.19
C ASP A 268 9.26 -1.71 -16.69
N GLN A 269 8.63 -2.88 -16.52
CA GLN A 269 7.23 -2.96 -16.09
C GLN A 269 7.03 -2.50 -14.64
N VAL A 270 7.93 -2.90 -13.73
CA VAL A 270 7.85 -2.52 -12.31
C VAL A 270 8.28 -1.07 -12.12
N GLY A 271 9.29 -0.59 -12.85
CA GLY A 271 9.71 0.81 -12.82
C GLY A 271 8.65 1.78 -13.38
N ALA A 272 7.78 1.32 -14.28
CA ALA A 272 6.66 2.09 -14.82
C ALA A 272 5.45 2.17 -13.87
N LEU A 273 5.42 1.40 -12.78
CA LEU A 273 4.33 1.45 -11.80
C LEU A 273 4.29 2.81 -11.13
N ARG A 274 3.09 3.35 -10.92
CA ARG A 274 2.90 4.66 -10.33
C ARG A 274 2.06 4.56 -9.06
N ILE A 275 2.63 5.02 -7.96
CA ILE A 275 2.00 4.99 -6.64
C ILE A 275 1.54 6.41 -6.30
N PRO A 276 0.25 6.75 -6.48
CA PRO A 276 -0.26 8.06 -6.13
C PRO A 276 -0.31 8.22 -4.60
N VAL A 277 0.23 9.34 -4.11
CA VAL A 277 0.18 9.71 -2.69
C VAL A 277 -0.83 10.83 -2.53
N GLU A 278 -2.05 10.45 -2.16
CA GLU A 278 -3.18 11.39 -2.06
C GLU A 278 -3.57 11.73 -0.62
N CYS A 279 -3.31 10.80 0.31
CA CYS A 279 -3.62 10.96 1.73
C CYS A 279 -2.63 10.17 2.59
N VAL A 280 -2.54 10.56 3.85
CA VAL A 280 -1.86 9.79 4.90
C VAL A 280 -2.92 9.05 5.71
N LYS A 281 -2.73 7.76 5.91
CA LYS A 281 -3.55 6.93 6.78
C LYS A 281 -2.97 6.92 8.18
N VAL A 282 -3.84 7.03 9.19
CA VAL A 282 -3.49 6.76 10.58
C VAL A 282 -4.43 5.71 11.14
N LYS A 283 -3.84 4.61 11.58
CA LYS A 283 -4.54 3.55 12.31
C LYS A 283 -4.36 3.79 13.80
N ILE A 284 -5.44 3.78 14.56
CA ILE A 284 -5.45 3.84 16.03
C ILE A 284 -6.40 2.74 16.53
N GLY A 285 -5.83 1.66 17.05
CA GLY A 285 -6.57 0.45 17.38
C GLY A 285 -7.18 -0.20 16.14
N ASN A 286 -8.51 -0.26 16.09
CA ASN A 286 -9.28 -0.79 14.95
C ASN A 286 -9.82 0.30 14.01
N VAL A 287 -9.57 1.57 14.29
CA VAL A 287 -10.05 2.67 13.46
C VAL A 287 -8.93 3.15 12.54
N VAL A 288 -9.23 3.30 11.25
CA VAL A 288 -8.34 3.96 10.28
C VAL A 288 -8.97 5.29 9.88
N SER A 289 -8.16 6.34 9.87
CA SER A 289 -8.54 7.68 9.41
C SER A 289 -7.66 8.11 8.23
N SER A 290 -8.28 8.74 7.24
CA SER A 290 -7.61 9.29 6.05
C SER A 290 -7.43 10.79 6.18
N LEU A 291 -6.18 11.27 6.07
CA LEU A 291 -5.81 12.68 6.15
C LEU A 291 -5.37 13.17 4.77
N ALA A 292 -6.15 14.05 4.15
CA ALA A 292 -5.94 14.42 2.74
C ALA A 292 -4.72 15.33 2.54
N LEU A 293 -3.93 15.06 1.50
CA LEU A 293 -2.89 15.99 1.05
C LEU A 293 -3.50 17.13 0.22
N SER A 294 -2.83 18.29 0.21
CA SER A 294 -3.34 19.49 -0.46
C SER A 294 -3.44 19.26 -1.98
N GLY A 295 -4.50 19.80 -2.59
CA GLY A 295 -4.76 19.64 -4.02
C GLY A 295 -3.76 20.41 -4.87
N GLY A 296 -2.62 19.80 -5.20
CA GLY A 296 -1.80 20.21 -6.33
C GLY A 296 -2.53 19.86 -7.62
N HIS A 297 -2.67 20.83 -8.54
CA HIS A 297 -3.18 20.57 -9.87
C HIS A 297 -2.22 19.57 -10.54
N VAL A 298 -2.64 18.30 -10.71
CA VAL A 298 -1.94 17.38 -11.61
C VAL A 298 -1.99 18.05 -12.98
N ARG A 299 -0.85 18.57 -13.45
CA ARG A 299 -0.73 19.11 -14.81
C ARG A 299 -1.11 17.97 -15.75
N ARG A 300 -2.34 18.00 -16.27
CA ARG A 300 -2.71 17.18 -17.43
C ARG A 300 -1.72 17.54 -18.54
N PRO A 301 -1.17 16.56 -19.28
CA PRO A 301 -0.43 16.88 -20.49
C PRO A 301 -1.35 17.74 -21.37
N ALA A 302 -0.84 18.90 -21.78
CA ALA A 302 -1.57 19.79 -22.65
C ALA A 302 -1.98 18.99 -23.89
N LYS A 303 -3.29 18.84 -24.10
CA LYS A 303 -3.79 18.42 -25.41
C LYS A 303 -3.36 19.51 -26.37
N GLU A 304 -2.42 19.21 -27.26
CA GLU A 304 -2.18 20.04 -28.43
C GLU A 304 -3.52 20.24 -29.14
N ASN A 305 -3.91 21.50 -29.30
CA ASN A 305 -5.13 21.86 -30.01
C ASN A 305 -4.98 21.41 -31.46
N LEU A 306 -5.73 20.37 -31.85
CA LEU A 306 -5.84 19.87 -33.22
C LEU A 306 -6.76 20.74 -34.08
N PHE A 307 -6.67 22.07 -33.95
CA PHE A 307 -7.23 23.03 -34.89
C PHE A 307 -6.31 24.25 -34.92
N GLY A 308 -5.20 24.08 -35.64
CA GLY A 308 -4.57 25.19 -36.33
C GLY A 308 -5.27 25.33 -37.68
N ILE A 309 -5.96 26.47 -37.84
CA ILE A 309 -6.88 26.86 -38.94
C ILE A 309 -8.31 26.38 -38.73
#